data_AF-A0A7S1R8H9-F1
#
_entry.id   AF-A0A7S1R8H9-F1
#
_cell.length_a   1.000
_cell.length_b   1.000
_cell.length_c   1.000
_cell.angle_alpha   90.00
_cell.angle_beta   90.00
_cell.angle_gamma   90.00
#
_symmetry.space_group_name_H-M   'P 1'
#
loop_
_entity.id
_entity.type
_entity.pdbx_description
1 polymer ?
#
loop_
_entity_poly.entity_id
_entity_poly.type
_entity_poly.pdbx_seq_one_letter_code
_entity_poly.pdbx_strand_id
1 'polypeptide(L)'
;AVSHQVSFPNATPYKRCCVEGVCDKDLFKAVDDMLADSPWFQRKQGRDHVVVHSHWYKHQARHNEVWRNIWKCHSISFEENSMQGGRCRVASTYVGRPCLREKKKQAGFAMIAAMSHEHHFPQREQVCQWAKRAAQESPELYRVSLCGEGVQCPALALARFGFQAKGDTWGSNRVMDTVLSGTVPLFTAEEQIRVLPAFVPWREMSYVANLSSYESFREGMRAAELHYDGAARALEKYAPLIHWTKPKG
;
A
#
# COMPACT_ATOMS: atom_id res chain seq x y z
N ALA A 1 4.25 1.55 43.20
CA ALA A 1 4.34 1.11 41.79
C ALA A 1 5.12 2.17 41.02
N VAL A 2 6.31 1.83 40.54
CA VAL A 2 7.17 2.76 39.80
C VAL A 2 6.72 2.75 38.34
N SER A 3 6.08 3.85 37.92
CA SER A 3 5.69 4.08 36.53
C SER A 3 6.92 4.52 35.74
N HIS A 4 7.53 3.60 34.99
CA HIS A 4 8.57 3.95 34.03
C HIS A 4 7.95 4.71 32.85
N GLN A 5 8.03 6.04 32.88
CA GLN A 5 7.83 6.86 31.70
C GLN A 5 9.04 6.70 30.78
N VAL A 6 8.85 5.97 29.68
CA VAL A 6 9.81 5.92 28.58
C VAL A 6 9.68 7.25 27.83
N SER A 7 10.66 8.13 27.98
CA SER A 7 10.78 9.37 27.20
C SER A 7 11.44 9.05 25.86
N PHE A 8 10.70 9.24 24.77
CA PHE A 8 11.26 9.21 23.42
C PHE A 8 11.75 10.62 23.07
N PRO A 9 13.05 10.81 22.78
CA PRO A 9 13.58 12.12 22.43
C PRO A 9 13.08 12.54 21.03
N ASN A 10 12.51 13.75 20.95
CA ASN A 10 12.26 14.50 19.72
C ASN A 10 11.37 13.84 18.65
N ALA A 11 10.29 13.18 19.05
CA ALA A 11 9.16 13.04 18.14
C ALA A 11 8.53 14.44 17.95
N THR A 12 8.42 14.92 16.71
CA THR A 12 7.55 16.05 16.39
C THR A 12 6.19 15.81 17.05
N PRO A 13 5.64 16.78 17.81
CA PRO A 13 4.37 16.57 18.49
C PRO A 13 3.34 16.17 17.45
N TYR A 14 2.78 14.97 17.60
CA TYR A 14 1.71 14.48 16.73
C TYR A 14 0.67 15.59 16.61
N LYS A 15 0.40 16.05 15.38
CA LYS A 15 -0.68 17.01 15.13
C LYS A 15 -1.96 16.37 15.64
N ARG A 16 -2.51 16.90 16.74
CA ARG A 16 -3.81 16.46 17.24
C ARG A 16 -4.86 16.72 16.17
N CYS A 17 -5.66 15.71 15.88
CA CYS A 17 -6.79 15.88 14.99
C CYS A 17 -7.89 16.57 15.80
N CYS A 18 -8.20 17.82 15.43
CA CYS A 18 -9.19 18.63 16.13
C CYS A 18 -10.19 19.22 15.15
N VAL A 19 -11.45 19.26 15.54
CA VAL A 19 -12.53 19.96 14.84
C VAL A 19 -13.18 20.88 15.86
N GLU A 20 -13.20 22.19 15.58
CA GLU A 20 -13.79 23.21 16.46
C GLU A 20 -13.27 23.14 17.92
N GLY A 21 -11.99 22.81 18.10
CA GLY A 21 -11.36 22.71 19.42
C GLY A 21 -11.57 21.39 20.15
N VAL A 22 -12.39 20.47 19.61
CA VAL A 22 -12.56 19.11 20.14
C VAL A 22 -11.56 18.18 19.45
N CYS A 23 -10.74 17.49 20.23
CA CYS A 23 -9.61 16.70 19.71
C CYS A 23 -9.68 15.23 20.10
N ASP A 24 -8.96 14.38 19.35
CA ASP A 24 -8.64 13.00 19.72
C ASP A 24 -9.84 12.19 20.24
N LYS A 25 -9.80 11.70 21.49
CA LYS A 25 -10.87 10.88 22.10
C LYS A 25 -12.17 11.65 22.31
N ASP A 26 -12.10 12.95 22.60
CA ASP A 26 -13.29 13.77 22.80
C ASP A 26 -14.04 13.96 21.48
N LEU A 27 -13.32 13.97 20.36
CA LEU A 27 -13.94 14.00 19.04
C LEU A 27 -14.69 12.70 18.76
N PHE A 28 -14.12 11.53 19.10
CA PHE A 28 -14.83 10.25 19.01
C PHE A 28 -16.06 10.20 19.91
N LYS A 29 -15.96 10.73 21.13
CA LYS A 29 -17.10 10.81 22.05
C LYS A 29 -18.21 11.68 21.49
N ALA A 30 -17.88 12.89 21.04
CA ALA A 30 -18.85 13.81 20.46
C ALA A 30 -19.56 13.18 19.25
N VAL A 31 -18.82 12.50 18.37
CA VAL A 31 -19.41 11.77 17.24
C VAL A 31 -20.33 10.62 17.70
N ASP A 32 -19.93 9.83 18.69
CA ASP A 32 -20.74 8.72 19.20
C ASP A 32 -22.06 9.21 19.84
N ASP A 33 -22.00 10.31 20.59
CA ASP A 33 -23.15 10.98 21.19
C ASP A 33 -24.05 11.59 20.09
N MET A 34 -23.49 12.28 19.10
CA MET A 34 -24.24 12.83 17.95
C MET A 34 -24.95 11.74 17.14
N LEU A 35 -24.32 10.57 16.96
CA LEU A 35 -24.97 9.43 16.32
C LEU A 35 -26.14 8.90 17.17
N ALA A 36 -26.01 8.90 18.49
CA ALA A 36 -27.10 8.53 19.40
C ALA A 36 -28.35 9.39 19.17
N ASP A 37 -28.16 10.69 18.99
CA ASP A 37 -29.26 11.64 18.88
C ASP A 37 -29.83 11.78 17.46
N SER A 38 -29.13 11.25 16.46
CA SER A 38 -29.51 11.38 15.04
C SER A 38 -30.74 10.52 14.69
N PRO A 39 -31.86 11.12 14.22
CA PRO A 39 -33.02 10.35 13.75
C PRO A 39 -32.68 9.42 12.58
N TRP A 40 -31.73 9.83 11.73
CA TRP A 40 -31.24 9.02 10.61
C TRP A 40 -30.53 7.76 11.10
N PHE A 41 -29.70 7.90 12.13
CA PHE A 41 -29.01 6.78 12.75
C PHE A 41 -29.99 5.81 13.43
N GLN A 42 -30.98 6.35 14.14
CA GLN A 42 -31.96 5.54 14.86
C GLN A 42 -32.85 4.70 13.93
N ARG A 43 -33.20 5.20 12.74
CA ARG A 43 -34.04 4.51 11.75
C ARG A 43 -33.61 3.07 11.45
N LYS A 44 -32.30 2.83 11.39
CA LYS A 44 -31.72 1.50 11.12
C LYS A 44 -30.69 1.10 12.18
N GLN A 45 -30.71 1.74 13.34
CA GLN A 45 -29.76 1.52 14.43
C GLN A 45 -28.31 1.54 13.94
N GLY A 46 -27.96 2.48 13.06
CA GLY A 46 -26.62 2.63 12.48
C GLY A 46 -26.27 1.68 11.33
N ARG A 47 -27.10 0.69 10.99
CA ARG A 47 -26.81 -0.27 9.90
C ARG A 47 -26.85 0.34 8.50
N ASP A 48 -27.32 1.57 8.34
CA ASP A 48 -27.26 2.33 7.10
C ASP A 48 -26.12 3.38 7.10
N HIS A 49 -25.28 3.38 8.14
CA HIS A 49 -24.13 4.26 8.27
C HIS A 49 -22.84 3.49 8.02
N VAL A 50 -21.83 4.17 7.47
CA VAL A 50 -20.51 3.61 7.17
C VAL A 50 -19.45 4.45 7.87
N VAL A 51 -18.58 3.78 8.62
CA VAL A 51 -17.38 4.38 9.21
C VAL A 51 -16.17 3.93 8.41
N VAL A 52 -15.34 4.87 7.98
CA VAL A 52 -14.11 4.61 7.22
C VAL A 52 -12.91 4.83 8.15
N HIS A 53 -12.10 3.80 8.36
CA HIS A 53 -10.94 3.86 9.26
C HIS A 53 -9.63 3.76 8.46
N SER A 54 -8.79 4.80 8.54
CA SER A 54 -7.59 4.94 7.72
C SER A 54 -6.40 4.03 8.11
N HIS A 55 -6.17 3.66 9.38
CA HIS A 55 -5.01 2.83 9.76
C HIS A 55 -5.00 2.34 11.25
N TRP A 56 -4.14 1.34 11.57
CA TRP A 56 -3.61 0.75 12.85
C TRP A 56 -4.27 0.95 14.22
N TYR A 57 -4.85 2.10 14.52
CA TYR A 57 -5.30 2.45 15.87
C TYR A 57 -6.55 1.67 16.33
N LYS A 58 -6.99 0.72 15.49
CA LYS A 58 -8.21 -0.05 15.69
C LYS A 58 -8.12 -1.06 16.82
N HIS A 59 -6.93 -1.49 17.25
CA HIS A 59 -6.84 -2.32 18.46
C HIS A 59 -7.42 -1.59 19.68
N GLN A 60 -7.38 -0.25 19.74
CA GLN A 60 -7.99 0.48 20.86
C GLN A 60 -9.49 0.76 20.65
N ALA A 61 -9.94 0.95 19.42
CA ALA A 61 -11.36 1.19 19.11
C ALA A 61 -12.21 -0.09 19.08
N ARG A 62 -11.61 -1.26 18.85
CA ARG A 62 -12.32 -2.55 18.78
C ARG A 62 -12.61 -3.19 20.13
N HIS A 63 -11.91 -2.77 21.19
CA HIS A 63 -11.95 -3.45 22.49
C HIS A 63 -12.74 -2.73 23.57
N ASN A 64 -13.32 -1.57 23.30
CA ASN A 64 -13.95 -0.78 24.33
C ASN A 64 -15.43 -0.52 24.01
N GLU A 65 -16.29 -0.93 24.94
CA GLU A 65 -17.72 -0.58 25.08
C GLU A 65 -18.00 0.94 25.12
N VAL A 66 -16.97 1.75 24.91
CA VAL A 66 -16.93 3.19 25.07
C VAL A 66 -17.61 3.91 23.90
N TRP A 67 -17.58 3.35 22.67
CA TRP A 67 -18.17 3.95 21.47
C TRP A 67 -19.28 3.08 20.88
N ARG A 68 -20.43 3.03 21.56
CA ARG A 68 -21.49 2.05 21.29
C ARG A 68 -22.22 2.28 19.97
N ASN A 69 -22.34 3.53 19.54
CA ASN A 69 -23.09 3.86 18.33
C ASN A 69 -22.21 3.73 17.08
N ILE A 70 -20.98 4.22 17.13
CA ILE A 70 -19.98 4.01 16.06
C ILE A 70 -19.82 2.52 15.76
N TRP A 71 -19.87 1.65 16.77
CA TRP A 71 -19.76 0.19 16.59
C TRP A 71 -20.91 -0.46 15.82
N LYS A 72 -22.10 0.15 15.84
CA LYS A 72 -23.27 -0.37 15.11
C LYS A 72 -23.19 -0.09 13.60
N CYS A 73 -22.35 0.85 13.18
CA CYS A 73 -22.13 1.15 11.77
C CYS A 73 -21.48 -0.01 11.02
N HIS A 74 -21.69 -0.06 9.71
CA HIS A 74 -20.77 -0.79 8.83
C HIS A 74 -19.40 -0.12 8.89
N SER A 75 -18.34 -0.91 8.75
CA SER A 75 -16.99 -0.35 8.69
C SER A 75 -16.29 -0.74 7.40
N ILE A 76 -15.61 0.26 6.84
CA ILE A 76 -14.57 0.10 5.83
C ILE A 76 -13.25 0.31 6.56
N SER A 77 -12.37 -0.68 6.51
CA SER A 77 -11.04 -0.57 7.11
C SER A 77 -9.99 -0.83 6.07
N PHE A 78 -8.92 -0.06 6.15
CA PHE A 78 -7.74 -0.32 5.36
C PHE A 78 -6.81 -1.34 6.04
N GLU A 79 -6.35 -2.32 5.26
CA GLU A 79 -5.27 -3.28 5.62
C GLU A 79 -5.51 -4.24 6.79
N GLU A 80 -6.73 -4.31 7.33
CA GLU A 80 -7.07 -5.21 8.45
C GLU A 80 -7.69 -6.54 7.96
N ASN A 81 -6.93 -7.62 8.04
CA ASN A 81 -7.38 -8.97 7.65
C ASN A 81 -8.20 -9.69 8.75
N SER A 82 -8.27 -9.14 9.96
CA SER A 82 -8.93 -9.74 11.12
C SER A 82 -10.41 -9.32 11.30
N MET A 83 -11.02 -8.66 10.31
CA MET A 83 -12.42 -8.25 10.40
C MET A 83 -13.35 -9.42 10.03
N GLN A 84 -14.28 -9.78 10.91
CA GLN A 84 -15.34 -10.76 10.64
C GLN A 84 -16.68 -10.06 10.33
N GLY A 85 -17.58 -10.73 9.59
CA GLY A 85 -18.97 -10.29 9.35
C GLY A 85 -19.17 -9.37 8.13
N GLY A 86 -20.30 -8.64 8.10
CA GLY A 86 -20.70 -7.70 7.02
C GLY A 86 -19.87 -6.41 6.96
N ARG A 87 -18.56 -6.50 7.16
CA ARG A 87 -17.61 -5.39 7.17
C ARG A 87 -16.74 -5.48 5.93
N CYS A 88 -16.56 -4.35 5.25
CA CYS A 88 -15.81 -4.30 4.00
C CYS A 88 -14.33 -4.03 4.28
N ARG A 89 -13.45 -4.84 3.72
CA ARG A 89 -12.00 -4.63 3.76
C ARG A 89 -11.57 -3.99 2.45
N VAL A 90 -10.84 -2.90 2.54
CA VAL A 90 -10.22 -2.26 1.39
C VAL A 90 -8.71 -2.25 1.60
N ALA A 91 -7.94 -2.54 0.56
CA ALA A 91 -6.48 -2.38 0.65
C ALA A 91 -6.16 -0.87 0.69
N SER A 92 -5.25 -0.41 1.55
CA SER A 92 -4.75 0.98 1.45
C SER A 92 -3.83 1.06 0.24
N THR A 93 -4.41 1.20 -0.94
CA THR A 93 -3.62 1.34 -2.16
C THR A 93 -3.52 2.81 -2.51
N TYR A 94 -2.31 3.29 -2.76
CA TYR A 94 -2.11 4.65 -3.26
C TYR A 94 -2.75 4.80 -4.64
N VAL A 95 -3.71 5.72 -4.78
CA VAL A 95 -4.27 6.11 -6.07
C VAL A 95 -3.34 7.17 -6.66
N GLY A 96 -2.34 6.74 -7.41
CA GLY A 96 -1.33 7.63 -7.96
C GLY A 96 -1.68 8.24 -9.31
N ARG A 97 -0.67 8.72 -10.05
CA ARG A 97 -0.83 9.30 -11.39
C ARG A 97 -0.09 8.43 -12.39
N PRO A 98 -0.79 7.62 -13.21
CA PRO A 98 -0.12 6.74 -14.15
C PRO A 98 0.73 7.51 -15.16
N CYS A 99 1.86 6.93 -15.56
CA CYS A 99 2.63 7.44 -16.68
C CYS A 99 1.93 7.11 -18.01
N LEU A 100 2.21 7.90 -19.04
CA LEU A 100 1.85 7.55 -20.41
C LEU A 100 2.56 6.23 -20.76
N ARG A 101 1.79 5.21 -21.17
CA ARG A 101 2.34 3.89 -21.47
C ARG A 101 3.27 3.95 -22.68
N GLU A 102 4.46 3.39 -22.51
CA GLU A 102 5.44 3.25 -23.58
C GLU A 102 5.42 1.84 -24.16
N LYS A 103 5.42 1.72 -25.49
CA LYS A 103 5.45 0.41 -26.18
C LYS A 103 6.80 -0.28 -26.02
N LYS A 104 7.90 0.49 -26.03
CA LYS A 104 9.25 -0.03 -25.93
C LYS A 104 9.80 0.25 -24.54
N LYS A 105 10.02 -0.82 -23.77
CA LYS A 105 10.71 -0.74 -22.47
C LYS A 105 12.21 -0.60 -22.70
N GLN A 106 12.83 0.40 -22.08
CA GLN A 106 14.26 0.71 -22.20
C GLN A 106 15.07 0.17 -21.01
N ALA A 107 14.42 -0.05 -19.88
CA ALA A 107 15.01 -0.60 -18.67
C ALA A 107 14.30 -1.90 -18.26
N GLY A 108 15.04 -2.79 -17.59
CA GLY A 108 14.46 -3.95 -16.93
C GLY A 108 13.69 -3.52 -15.70
N PHE A 109 14.28 -2.68 -14.85
CA PHE A 109 13.77 -2.42 -13.51
C PHE A 109 13.71 -0.93 -13.17
N ALA A 110 12.75 -0.56 -12.34
CA ALA A 110 12.64 0.73 -11.67
C ALA A 110 12.13 0.54 -10.24
N MET A 111 12.50 1.43 -9.33
CA MET A 111 11.85 1.59 -8.03
C MET A 111 11.64 3.07 -7.76
N ILE A 112 10.40 3.46 -7.47
CA ILE A 112 10.05 4.82 -7.08
C ILE A 112 9.57 4.76 -5.63
N ALA A 113 10.40 5.22 -4.71
CA ALA A 113 10.07 5.22 -3.30
C ALA A 113 10.77 6.35 -2.57
N ALA A 114 10.14 6.88 -1.52
CA ALA A 114 10.82 7.80 -0.61
C ALA A 114 11.94 7.05 0.11
N MET A 115 13.13 7.64 0.19
CA MET A 115 14.28 7.06 0.87
C MET A 115 14.52 7.71 2.23
N SER A 116 13.60 8.59 2.65
CA SER A 116 13.67 9.43 3.85
C SER A 116 14.44 8.81 5.01
N HIS A 117 15.45 9.53 5.47
CA HIS A 117 16.24 9.17 6.65
C HIS A 117 15.44 9.28 7.96
N GLU A 118 14.36 10.08 7.99
CA GLU A 118 13.51 10.27 9.18
C GLU A 118 12.68 9.01 9.50
N HIS A 119 12.32 8.27 8.46
CA HIS A 119 11.63 6.99 8.56
C HIS A 119 12.47 5.96 7.84
N HIS A 120 13.47 5.39 8.53
CA HIS A 120 14.39 4.45 7.95
C HIS A 120 13.63 3.27 7.31
N PHE A 121 13.66 3.18 5.98
CA PHE A 121 13.07 2.08 5.20
C PHE A 121 14.19 1.18 4.66
N PRO A 122 14.83 0.35 5.52
CA PRO A 122 16.04 -0.40 5.14
C PRO A 122 15.81 -1.32 3.93
N GLN A 123 14.60 -1.84 3.76
CA GLN A 123 14.25 -2.67 2.62
C GLN A 123 14.35 -1.92 1.28
N ARG A 124 14.05 -0.62 1.24
CA ARG A 124 14.14 0.19 0.00
C ARG A 124 15.60 0.40 -0.39
N GLU A 125 16.44 0.72 0.58
CA GLU A 125 17.90 0.85 0.39
C GLU A 125 18.50 -0.47 -0.08
N GLN A 126 18.12 -1.57 0.56
CA GLN A 126 18.54 -2.92 0.21
C GLN A 126 18.16 -3.30 -1.22
N VAL A 127 16.93 -3.01 -1.65
CA VAL A 127 16.49 -3.23 -3.05
C VAL A 127 17.40 -2.47 -4.02
N CYS A 128 17.69 -1.19 -3.76
CA CYS A 128 18.54 -0.42 -4.67
C CYS A 128 19.99 -0.89 -4.69
N GLN A 129 20.57 -1.20 -3.53
CA GLN A 129 21.92 -1.74 -3.43
C GLN A 129 22.03 -3.07 -4.19
N TRP A 130 21.08 -3.97 -3.98
CA TRP A 130 21.08 -5.30 -4.60
C TRP A 130 20.76 -5.25 -6.09
N ALA A 131 19.83 -4.40 -6.53
CA ALA A 131 19.54 -4.21 -7.95
C ALA A 131 20.76 -3.63 -8.69
N LYS A 132 21.48 -2.68 -8.07
CA LYS A 132 22.72 -2.13 -8.62
C LYS A 132 23.81 -3.20 -8.71
N ARG A 133 23.97 -4.02 -7.66
CA ARG A 133 24.93 -5.13 -7.65
C ARG A 133 24.61 -6.16 -8.74
N ALA A 134 23.34 -6.56 -8.88
CA ALA A 134 22.91 -7.47 -9.94
C ALA A 134 23.22 -6.91 -11.33
N ALA A 135 22.96 -5.61 -11.57
CA ALA A 135 23.31 -4.93 -12.81
C ALA A 135 24.82 -4.88 -13.09
N GLN A 136 25.66 -4.86 -12.06
CA GLN A 136 27.12 -4.96 -12.23
C GLN A 136 27.56 -6.40 -12.57
N GLU A 137 26.91 -7.41 -11.99
CA GLU A 137 27.21 -8.83 -12.23
C GLU A 137 26.70 -9.32 -13.60
N SER A 138 25.62 -8.76 -14.13
CA SER A 138 25.03 -9.16 -15.43
C SER A 138 24.35 -7.97 -16.14
N PRO A 139 25.12 -7.01 -16.69
CA PRO A 139 24.61 -5.76 -17.26
C PRO A 139 23.72 -5.94 -18.51
N GLU A 140 23.87 -7.06 -19.20
CA GLU A 140 23.02 -7.46 -20.34
C GLU A 140 21.63 -7.90 -19.90
N LEU A 141 21.52 -8.48 -18.70
CA LEU A 141 20.26 -9.01 -18.16
C LEU A 141 19.55 -7.95 -17.30
N TYR A 142 20.29 -7.20 -16.50
CA TYR A 142 19.71 -6.26 -15.54
C TYR A 142 20.09 -4.82 -15.89
N ARG A 143 19.09 -4.07 -16.38
CA ARG A 143 19.19 -2.62 -16.55
C ARG A 143 18.25 -1.94 -15.58
N VAL A 144 18.81 -1.27 -14.58
CA VAL A 144 18.05 -0.48 -13.60
C VAL A 144 18.01 0.97 -14.08
N SER A 145 16.82 1.54 -14.17
CA SER A 145 16.62 2.96 -14.50
C SER A 145 16.78 3.82 -13.25
N LEU A 146 15.67 4.24 -12.63
CA LEU A 146 15.64 4.96 -11.37
C LEU A 146 15.41 3.98 -10.22
N CYS A 147 16.16 4.13 -9.13
CA CYS A 147 15.91 3.39 -7.89
C CYS A 147 15.99 4.33 -6.68
N GLY A 148 14.86 4.53 -6.02
CA GLY A 148 14.73 5.40 -4.85
C GLY A 148 13.95 6.67 -5.16
N GLU A 149 14.47 7.81 -4.73
CA GLU A 149 13.82 9.10 -4.94
C GLU A 149 13.96 9.57 -6.39
N GLY A 150 12.92 10.19 -6.91
CA GLY A 150 12.94 10.81 -8.23
C GLY A 150 11.56 10.89 -8.89
N VAL A 151 11.55 11.33 -10.15
CA VAL A 151 10.31 11.49 -10.90
C VAL A 151 9.82 10.14 -11.39
N GLN A 152 8.59 9.79 -10.98
CA GLN A 152 7.94 8.54 -11.35
C GLN A 152 7.90 8.31 -12.88
N CYS A 153 7.62 9.36 -13.64
CA CYS A 153 7.58 9.34 -15.10
C CYS A 153 8.80 10.09 -15.67
N PRO A 154 9.49 9.54 -16.68
CA PRO A 154 9.11 8.36 -17.46
C PRO A 154 9.62 7.02 -16.89
N ALA A 155 10.29 7.03 -15.72
CA ALA A 155 11.00 5.86 -15.18
C ALA A 155 10.15 4.58 -15.13
N LEU A 156 8.94 4.63 -14.55
CA LEU A 156 8.05 3.46 -14.54
C LEU A 156 7.61 3.07 -15.95
N ALA A 157 7.23 4.04 -16.79
CA ALA A 157 6.73 3.79 -18.14
C ALA A 157 7.75 3.05 -19.02
N LEU A 158 9.04 3.39 -18.84
CA LEU A 158 10.15 2.82 -19.59
C LEU A 158 10.69 1.51 -19.00
N ALA A 159 10.30 1.12 -17.79
CA ALA A 159 10.74 -0.12 -17.16
C ALA A 159 9.79 -1.29 -17.46
N ARG A 160 10.36 -2.50 -17.57
CA ARG A 160 9.59 -3.77 -17.61
C ARG A 160 8.95 -4.06 -16.25
N PHE A 161 9.73 -3.91 -15.18
CA PHE A 161 9.36 -4.19 -13.81
C PHE A 161 9.45 -2.95 -12.91
N GLY A 162 8.51 -2.86 -11.96
CA GLY A 162 8.48 -1.83 -10.92
C GLY A 162 8.53 -2.47 -9.54
N PHE A 163 9.65 -2.32 -8.83
CA PHE A 163 9.81 -2.86 -7.48
C PHE A 163 8.79 -2.24 -6.52
N GLN A 164 8.11 -3.11 -5.77
CA GLN A 164 7.23 -2.73 -4.67
C GLN A 164 7.89 -3.13 -3.37
N ALA A 165 8.65 -2.21 -2.79
CA ALA A 165 9.16 -2.36 -1.43
C ALA A 165 8.09 -1.98 -0.40
N LYS A 166 8.11 -2.61 0.78
CA LYS A 166 7.22 -2.26 1.88
C LYS A 166 7.45 -0.80 2.32
N GLY A 167 6.38 -0.10 2.69
CA GLY A 167 6.46 1.15 3.44
C GLY A 167 6.20 0.91 4.93
N ASP A 168 5.43 1.79 5.54
CA ASP A 168 4.98 1.63 6.93
C ASP A 168 4.16 0.34 7.10
N THR A 169 3.48 -0.07 6.02
CA THR A 169 2.64 -1.26 5.97
C THR A 169 2.86 -2.06 4.70
N TRP A 170 2.24 -3.24 4.64
CA TRP A 170 2.27 -4.11 3.47
C TRP A 170 1.55 -3.50 2.25
N GLY A 171 0.52 -2.68 2.46
CA GLY A 171 -0.24 -2.03 1.38
C GLY A 171 0.30 -0.65 0.99
N SER A 172 1.10 -0.01 1.85
CA SER A 172 1.81 1.26 1.59
C SER A 172 2.87 1.16 0.49
N ASN A 173 2.43 0.96 -0.75
CA ASN A 173 3.25 0.86 -1.96
C ASN A 173 2.56 1.56 -3.15
N ARG A 174 3.27 1.66 -4.28
CA ARG A 174 2.83 2.34 -5.51
C ARG A 174 2.43 1.34 -6.61
N VAL A 175 1.79 0.23 -6.22
CA VAL A 175 1.41 -0.82 -7.17
C VAL A 175 0.48 -0.29 -8.27
N MET A 176 -0.43 0.62 -7.93
CA MET A 176 -1.38 1.18 -8.90
C MET A 176 -0.68 2.03 -9.97
N ASP A 177 0.26 2.89 -9.56
CA ASP A 177 1.11 3.64 -10.48
C ASP A 177 1.85 2.71 -11.45
N THR A 178 2.37 1.61 -10.91
CA THR A 178 3.15 0.62 -11.66
C THR A 178 2.29 -0.09 -12.71
N VAL A 179 1.15 -0.66 -12.29
CA VAL A 179 0.26 -1.38 -13.20
C VAL A 179 -0.33 -0.48 -14.28
N LEU A 180 -0.79 0.71 -13.90
CA LEU A 180 -1.43 1.60 -14.85
C LEU A 180 -0.42 2.21 -15.84
N SER A 181 0.85 2.33 -15.45
CA SER A 181 1.95 2.69 -16.36
C SER A 181 2.38 1.55 -17.31
N GLY A 182 1.70 0.39 -17.26
CA GLY A 182 2.02 -0.76 -18.12
C GLY A 182 3.28 -1.50 -17.67
N THR A 183 3.56 -1.50 -16.37
CA THR A 183 4.79 -2.04 -15.80
C THR A 183 4.44 -3.14 -14.82
N VAL A 184 5.14 -4.28 -14.91
CA VAL A 184 4.85 -5.47 -14.11
C VAL A 184 5.31 -5.22 -12.67
N PRO A 185 4.43 -5.31 -11.65
CA PRO A 185 4.87 -5.21 -10.26
C PRO A 185 5.84 -6.34 -9.89
N LEU A 186 6.91 -5.98 -9.19
CA LEU A 186 7.86 -6.93 -8.61
C LEU A 186 7.90 -6.70 -7.10
N PHE A 187 7.15 -7.49 -6.35
CA PHE A 187 7.05 -7.33 -4.90
C PHE A 187 8.31 -7.83 -4.20
N THR A 188 8.57 -7.28 -3.02
CA THR A 188 9.70 -7.72 -2.17
C THR A 188 9.31 -8.77 -1.14
N ALA A 189 8.01 -8.94 -0.91
CA ALA A 189 7.44 -9.90 0.02
C ALA A 189 6.03 -10.35 -0.40
N GLU A 190 5.68 -11.58 -0.06
CA GLU A 190 4.37 -12.20 -0.36
C GLU A 190 3.21 -11.53 0.40
N GLU A 191 3.48 -11.01 1.58
CA GLU A 191 2.54 -10.28 2.42
C GLU A 191 1.98 -9.05 1.70
N GLN A 192 2.79 -8.40 0.85
CA GLN A 192 2.34 -7.26 0.05
C GLN A 192 1.25 -7.64 -0.94
N ILE A 193 1.29 -8.85 -1.51
CA ILE A 193 0.25 -9.36 -2.41
C ILE A 193 -1.01 -9.71 -1.62
N ARG A 194 -0.86 -10.33 -0.44
CA ARG A 194 -1.99 -10.83 0.38
C ARG A 194 -2.91 -9.72 0.88
N VAL A 195 -2.42 -8.49 1.02
CA VAL A 195 -3.23 -7.35 1.46
C VAL A 195 -3.96 -6.64 0.31
N LEU A 196 -3.66 -6.97 -0.95
CA LEU A 196 -4.29 -6.34 -2.11
C LEU A 196 -5.72 -6.87 -2.35
N PRO A 197 -6.55 -6.16 -3.13
CA PRO A 197 -7.91 -6.59 -3.40
C PRO A 197 -7.96 -7.95 -4.12
N ALA A 198 -8.68 -8.92 -3.54
CA ALA A 198 -8.69 -10.31 -4.00
C ALA A 198 -9.37 -10.52 -5.36
N PHE A 199 -10.15 -9.56 -5.85
CA PHE A 199 -10.81 -9.64 -7.16
C PHE A 199 -9.85 -9.41 -8.34
N VAL A 200 -8.61 -9.00 -8.07
CA VAL A 200 -7.56 -8.87 -9.08
C VAL A 200 -6.60 -10.05 -8.91
N PRO A 201 -6.27 -10.79 -9.99
CA PRO A 201 -5.38 -11.94 -9.93
C PRO A 201 -3.91 -11.49 -9.87
N TRP A 202 -3.50 -10.86 -8.76
CA TRP A 202 -2.19 -10.25 -8.59
C TRP A 202 -1.02 -11.18 -8.91
N ARG A 203 -1.14 -12.47 -8.58
CA ARG A 203 -0.09 -13.48 -8.85
C ARG A 203 0.12 -13.77 -10.33
N GLU A 204 -0.88 -13.57 -11.17
CA GLU A 204 -0.74 -13.74 -12.63
C GLU A 204 0.00 -12.55 -13.27
N MET A 205 -0.06 -11.38 -12.63
CA MET A 205 0.43 -10.12 -13.17
C MET A 205 1.67 -9.58 -12.46
N SER A 206 2.30 -10.35 -11.56
CA SER A 206 3.43 -9.89 -10.76
C SER A 206 4.35 -11.05 -10.35
N TYR A 207 5.51 -10.69 -9.80
CA TYR A 207 6.48 -11.62 -9.25
C TYR A 207 6.97 -11.16 -7.87
N VAL A 208 7.77 -12.00 -7.21
CA VAL A 208 8.40 -11.69 -5.92
C VAL A 208 9.93 -11.80 -6.04
N ALA A 209 10.64 -10.74 -5.66
CA ALA A 209 12.09 -10.73 -5.43
C ALA A 209 12.34 -10.62 -3.92
N ASN A 210 12.47 -11.78 -3.25
CA ASN A 210 12.52 -11.88 -1.80
C ASN A 210 13.79 -11.23 -1.22
N LEU A 211 13.64 -10.39 -0.19
CA LEU A 211 14.75 -9.70 0.48
C LEU A 211 15.46 -10.51 1.57
N SER A 212 15.21 -11.82 1.69
CA SER A 212 15.85 -12.70 2.68
C SER A 212 17.36 -12.85 2.49
N SER A 213 17.84 -12.83 1.25
CA SER A 213 19.27 -12.83 0.91
C SER A 213 19.46 -12.24 -0.49
N TYR A 214 20.68 -11.79 -0.80
CA TYR A 214 21.00 -11.24 -2.12
C TYR A 214 20.73 -12.26 -3.23
N GLU A 215 21.09 -13.52 -3.00
CA GLU A 215 20.87 -14.63 -3.92
C GLU A 215 19.36 -14.85 -4.15
N SER A 216 18.55 -14.84 -3.09
CA SER A 216 17.10 -15.01 -3.19
C SER A 216 16.47 -13.88 -4.01
N PHE A 217 16.92 -12.64 -3.78
CA PHE A 217 16.47 -11.47 -4.51
C PHE A 217 16.85 -11.56 -5.99
N ARG A 218 18.11 -11.89 -6.28
CA ARG A 218 18.64 -12.01 -7.63
C ARG A 218 17.95 -13.12 -8.43
N GLU A 219 17.73 -14.29 -7.83
CA GLU A 219 16.98 -15.38 -8.49
C GLU A 219 15.51 -14.99 -8.73
N GLY A 220 14.89 -14.23 -7.81
CA GLY A 220 13.56 -13.67 -8.03
C GLY A 220 13.50 -12.69 -9.21
N MET A 221 14.49 -11.80 -9.35
CA MET A 221 14.63 -10.92 -10.53
C MET A 221 14.82 -11.72 -11.82
N ARG A 222 15.67 -12.76 -11.77
CA ARG A 222 15.93 -13.63 -12.92
C ARG A 222 14.68 -14.36 -13.38
N ALA A 223 13.94 -14.95 -12.45
CA ALA A 223 12.69 -15.66 -12.75
C ALA A 223 11.64 -14.70 -13.33
N ALA A 224 11.55 -13.48 -12.80
CA ALA A 224 10.67 -12.45 -13.35
C ALA A 224 11.00 -12.13 -14.81
N GLU A 225 12.29 -11.87 -15.12
CA GLU A 225 12.74 -11.59 -16.50
C GLU A 225 12.42 -12.75 -17.46
N LEU A 226 12.67 -14.00 -17.05
CA LEU A 226 12.40 -15.20 -17.85
C LEU A 226 10.91 -15.33 -18.22
N HIS A 227 10.02 -14.90 -17.33
CA HIS A 227 8.57 -15.05 -17.50
C HIS A 227 7.84 -13.72 -17.76
N TYR A 228 8.56 -12.65 -18.12
CA TYR A 228 7.99 -11.31 -18.29
C TYR A 228 6.75 -11.28 -19.16
N ASP A 229 6.80 -11.93 -20.34
CA ASP A 229 5.73 -11.84 -21.34
C ASP A 229 4.40 -12.39 -20.82
N GLY A 230 4.42 -13.40 -19.95
CA GLY A 230 3.23 -13.95 -19.31
C GLY A 230 2.55 -12.91 -18.41
N ALA A 231 3.33 -12.30 -17.51
CA ALA A 231 2.83 -11.28 -16.59
C ALA A 231 2.43 -9.99 -17.32
N ALA A 232 3.14 -9.60 -18.38
CA ALA A 232 2.79 -8.43 -19.18
C ALA A 232 1.42 -8.59 -19.87
N ARG A 233 1.15 -9.77 -20.45
CA ARG A 233 -0.18 -10.09 -21.01
C ARG A 233 -1.28 -10.11 -19.95
N ALA A 234 -1.02 -10.73 -18.80
CA ALA A 234 -1.96 -10.72 -17.68
C ALA A 234 -2.23 -9.28 -17.21
N LEU A 235 -1.20 -8.44 -17.12
CA LEU A 235 -1.32 -7.04 -16.77
C LEU A 235 -2.19 -6.28 -17.76
N GLU A 236 -2.02 -6.47 -19.06
CA GLU A 236 -2.88 -5.85 -20.07
C GLU A 236 -4.35 -6.25 -19.91
N LYS A 237 -4.59 -7.54 -19.66
CA LYS A 237 -5.92 -8.11 -19.44
C LYS A 237 -6.60 -7.56 -18.18
N TYR A 238 -5.88 -7.46 -17.06
CA TYR A 238 -6.48 -7.18 -15.75
C TYR A 238 -6.31 -5.74 -15.25
N ALA A 239 -5.40 -4.93 -15.82
CA ALA A 239 -5.25 -3.52 -15.45
C ALA A 239 -6.56 -2.69 -15.53
N PRO A 240 -7.50 -2.94 -16.48
CA PRO A 240 -8.79 -2.25 -16.48
C PRO A 240 -9.63 -2.47 -15.21
N LEU A 241 -9.40 -3.55 -14.45
CA LEU A 241 -10.14 -3.82 -13.20
C LEU A 241 -9.83 -2.81 -12.09
N ILE A 242 -8.69 -2.13 -12.17
CA ILE A 242 -8.20 -1.16 -11.17
C ILE A 242 -8.10 0.26 -11.72
N HIS A 243 -8.53 0.51 -12.96
CA HIS A 243 -8.44 1.81 -13.61
C HIS A 243 -9.61 2.71 -13.18
N TRP A 244 -9.42 3.52 -12.13
CA TRP A 244 -10.51 4.30 -11.52
C TRP A 244 -11.06 5.44 -12.38
N THR A 245 -10.33 5.95 -13.37
CA THR A 245 -10.81 7.04 -14.25
C THR A 245 -11.51 6.57 -15.53
N LYS A 246 -11.56 5.26 -15.80
CA LYS A 246 -12.27 4.72 -16.96
C LYS A 246 -13.48 3.96 -16.45
N PRO A 247 -14.70 4.51 -16.53
CA PRO A 247 -15.89 3.77 -16.15
C PRO A 247 -15.95 2.48 -16.97
N LYS A 248 -16.29 1.37 -16.29
CA LYS A 248 -16.61 0.12 -16.99
C LYS A 248 -17.93 0.37 -17.74
N GLY A 249 -17.87 0.31 -19.08
CA GLY A 249 -19.06 0.26 -19.92
C GLY A 249 -19.77 -1.08 -19.79
#